data_AF-A0A6A6FKC8-F1
#
_entry.id   AF-A0A6A6FKC8-F1
#
_cell.length_a   1.000
_cell.length_b   1.000
_cell.length_c   1.000
_cell.angle_alpha   90.00
_cell.angle_beta   90.00
_cell.angle_gamma   90.00
#
_symmetry.space_group_name_H-M   'P 1'
#
loop_
_entity.id
_entity.type
_entity.pdbx_description
1 polymer ?
#
loop_
_entity_poly.entity_id
_entity_poly.type
_entity_poly.pdbx_seq_one_letter_code
_entity_poly.pdbx_strand_id
1 'polypeptide(L)'
;MAKHLRLHFNLNIPNASTNCFDKDTKLQPPSSVNNLRYEASAMSASEVIVTVWSTSDGVYVAPTTQSLHRDDGYYRIQLAQLWAKHTNRTRDGTTFKLDRLPTGYSGWEKTRAYPDGRRHVDRYLYGHPSGRPFDSVPKAWAHFQHWLDHGNNNGCPCVHCGGRQVTAPAQNQPAVNAPVQNQPTVNAPAQARQAVMTLDCRAISKTTPYSILGLQLDATGDQIRQAYTNRSLSVSMESSEPASYGHRSLIGLSRAKEILEDERPIGRALLDRCIRYARQGYKRDRPWEFLGVAGNASRARIEAAYRSCMANWS
;
A
#
# COMPACT_ATOMS: atom_id res chain seq x y z
N MET A 1 2.49 -44.23 44.02
CA MET A 1 1.05 -43.98 43.81
C MET A 1 0.80 -43.83 42.32
N ALA A 2 0.14 -44.79 41.68
CA ALA A 2 -0.21 -44.74 40.28
C ALA A 2 -1.62 -45.32 40.10
N LYS A 3 -2.50 -44.65 39.36
CA LYS A 3 -3.81 -45.18 38.98
C LYS A 3 -4.05 -44.92 37.50
N HIS A 4 -4.30 -46.02 36.79
CA HIS A 4 -4.79 -46.05 35.41
C HIS A 4 -6.12 -45.31 35.27
N LEU A 5 -6.36 -44.78 34.08
CA LEU A 5 -7.70 -44.78 33.48
C LEU A 5 -7.57 -44.93 31.95
N ARG A 6 -7.85 -46.16 31.48
CA ARG A 6 -8.23 -46.45 30.09
C ARG A 6 -9.73 -46.25 29.98
N LEU A 7 -10.21 -45.66 28.88
CA LEU A 7 -11.57 -45.89 28.39
C LEU A 7 -11.50 -46.32 26.92
N HIS A 8 -11.92 -47.55 26.67
CA HIS A 8 -12.31 -48.00 25.34
C HIS A 8 -13.81 -47.73 25.17
N PHE A 9 -14.21 -47.29 23.99
CA PHE A 9 -15.56 -47.53 23.49
C PHE A 9 -15.45 -48.19 22.11
N ASN A 10 -16.15 -49.31 21.96
CA ASN A 10 -16.19 -50.11 20.75
C ASN A 10 -17.54 -50.83 20.74
N LEU A 11 -18.46 -50.44 19.87
CA LEU A 11 -19.69 -51.18 19.58
C LEU A 11 -20.02 -51.07 18.09
N ASN A 12 -20.69 -52.11 17.60
CA ASN A 12 -20.64 -52.56 16.21
C ASN A 12 -21.99 -52.42 15.48
N ILE A 13 -21.93 -52.52 14.15
CA ILE A 13 -23.03 -52.44 13.17
C ILE A 13 -24.05 -53.59 13.34
N PRO A 14 -25.35 -53.42 13.00
CA PRO A 14 -25.91 -53.93 11.73
C PRO A 14 -27.04 -53.01 11.13
N ASN A 15 -27.67 -53.19 9.95
CA ASN A 15 -27.43 -53.87 8.65
C ASN A 15 -28.50 -53.38 7.64
N ALA A 16 -28.39 -53.75 6.34
CA ALA A 16 -29.50 -53.92 5.35
C ALA A 16 -30.27 -52.65 4.85
N SER A 17 -30.93 -52.64 3.67
CA SER A 17 -30.82 -53.43 2.43
C SER A 17 -31.59 -52.74 1.26
N THR A 18 -31.15 -53.00 0.01
CA THR A 18 -31.91 -53.06 -1.27
C THR A 18 -33.28 -52.36 -1.46
N ASN A 19 -33.39 -51.53 -2.51
CA ASN A 19 -34.22 -51.74 -3.72
C ASN A 19 -34.08 -50.51 -4.64
N CYS A 20 -33.71 -50.58 -5.93
CA CYS A 20 -34.34 -51.28 -7.06
C CYS A 20 -35.72 -50.70 -7.43
N PHE A 21 -35.72 -49.68 -8.30
CA PHE A 21 -36.87 -49.34 -9.14
C PHE A 21 -36.40 -48.71 -10.46
N ASP A 22 -36.22 -49.55 -11.49
CA ASP A 22 -36.34 -49.12 -12.87
C ASP A 22 -37.82 -48.90 -13.20
N LYS A 23 -38.13 -47.85 -13.96
CA LYS A 23 -39.11 -47.94 -15.05
C LYS A 23 -39.06 -46.71 -15.97
N ASP A 24 -38.92 -47.03 -17.24
CA ASP A 24 -39.05 -46.17 -18.40
C ASP A 24 -40.22 -45.17 -18.33
N THR A 25 -39.96 -43.94 -18.78
CA THR A 25 -40.90 -43.25 -19.68
C THR A 25 -40.11 -42.33 -20.62
N LYS A 26 -39.88 -42.79 -21.85
CA LYS A 26 -39.46 -41.91 -22.95
C LYS A 26 -40.64 -41.04 -23.37
N LEU A 27 -40.50 -39.73 -23.21
CA LEU A 27 -41.32 -38.73 -23.90
C LEU A 27 -40.39 -37.78 -24.67
N GLN A 28 -40.35 -37.94 -25.99
CA GLN A 28 -39.72 -36.95 -26.88
C GLN A 28 -40.68 -35.78 -27.07
N PRO A 29 -40.28 -34.52 -26.79
CA PRO A 29 -40.99 -33.36 -27.30
C PRO A 29 -40.71 -33.20 -28.81
N PRO A 30 -41.65 -32.63 -29.59
CA PRO A 30 -41.54 -32.51 -31.03
C PRO A 30 -40.43 -31.54 -31.46
N SER A 31 -39.89 -31.81 -32.64
CA SER A 31 -38.86 -31.03 -33.32
C SER A 31 -39.39 -29.71 -33.90
N SER A 32 -38.46 -28.79 -34.14
CA SER A 32 -38.59 -27.61 -35.01
C SER A 32 -39.36 -26.41 -34.46
N VAL A 33 -38.63 -25.55 -33.73
CA VAL A 33 -38.84 -24.10 -33.80
C VAL A 33 -37.48 -23.45 -34.12
N ASN A 34 -37.49 -22.44 -35.00
CA ASN A 34 -36.27 -21.89 -35.60
C ASN A 34 -35.31 -21.31 -34.56
N ASN A 35 -34.18 -22.00 -34.33
CA ASN A 35 -32.99 -21.38 -33.77
C ASN A 35 -32.41 -20.40 -34.81
N LEU A 36 -32.90 -19.16 -34.79
CA LEU A 36 -32.14 -18.02 -35.29
C LEU A 36 -30.88 -17.93 -34.42
N ARG A 37 -29.84 -18.63 -34.88
CA ARG A 37 -28.46 -18.48 -34.41
C ARG A 37 -28.05 -17.03 -34.68
N TYR A 38 -28.33 -16.16 -33.72
CA TYR A 38 -27.47 -15.01 -33.48
C TYR A 38 -26.13 -15.59 -33.05
N GLU A 39 -25.30 -15.91 -34.05
CA GLU A 39 -23.86 -16.04 -33.88
C GLU A 39 -23.36 -14.66 -33.47
N ALA A 40 -23.48 -14.39 -32.18
CA ALA A 40 -22.79 -13.31 -31.51
C ALA A 40 -21.30 -13.57 -31.73
N SER A 41 -20.79 -13.02 -32.83
CA SER A 41 -19.37 -13.00 -33.13
C SER A 41 -18.69 -12.51 -31.87
N ALA A 42 -17.88 -13.38 -31.28
CA ALA A 42 -17.14 -13.07 -30.08
C ALA A 42 -16.14 -11.97 -30.45
N MET A 43 -16.60 -10.71 -30.35
CA MET A 43 -15.77 -9.55 -30.60
C MET A 43 -14.62 -9.64 -29.63
N SER A 44 -13.44 -9.96 -30.18
CA SER A 44 -12.24 -10.21 -29.40
C SER A 44 -11.95 -8.94 -28.60
N ALA A 45 -12.27 -8.98 -27.31
CA ALA A 45 -12.17 -7.81 -26.45
C ALA A 45 -10.69 -7.43 -26.38
N SER A 46 -10.34 -6.26 -26.93
CA SER A 46 -8.94 -5.85 -27.01
C SER A 46 -8.36 -5.72 -25.60
N GLU A 47 -7.39 -6.59 -25.27
CA GLU A 47 -6.68 -6.53 -23.98
C GLU A 47 -5.58 -5.47 -24.07
N VAL A 48 -5.64 -4.47 -23.19
CA VAL A 48 -4.62 -3.42 -23.07
C VAL A 48 -3.85 -3.65 -21.78
N ILE A 49 -2.58 -4.02 -21.93
CA ILE A 49 -1.65 -4.17 -20.82
C ILE A 49 -1.10 -2.80 -20.42
N VAL A 50 -1.29 -2.46 -19.14
CA VAL A 50 -0.82 -1.21 -18.53
C VAL A 50 0.45 -1.51 -17.74
N THR A 51 1.58 -0.91 -18.16
CA THR A 51 2.86 -1.06 -17.47
C THR A 51 2.85 -0.35 -16.12
N VAL A 52 3.13 -1.08 -15.05
CA VAL A 52 3.20 -0.51 -13.69
C VAL A 52 4.59 0.05 -13.40
N TRP A 53 4.57 1.29 -12.89
CA TRP A 53 5.73 2.05 -12.49
C TRP A 53 6.60 1.29 -11.47
N SER A 54 7.92 1.52 -11.50
CA SER A 54 8.87 0.78 -10.67
C SER A 54 8.83 1.15 -9.19
N THR A 55 8.48 2.41 -8.88
CA THR A 55 8.59 3.05 -7.56
C THR A 55 7.29 2.97 -6.74
N SER A 56 7.22 2.03 -5.79
CA SER A 56 6.06 1.83 -4.91
C SER A 56 6.48 1.76 -3.45
N ASP A 57 5.58 2.11 -2.53
CA ASP A 57 5.76 1.93 -1.08
C ASP A 57 5.45 0.51 -0.58
N GLY A 58 5.28 -0.46 -1.48
CA GLY A 58 5.04 -1.85 -1.11
C GLY A 58 6.17 -2.44 -0.27
N VAL A 59 5.85 -2.88 0.94
CA VAL A 59 6.81 -3.42 1.92
C VAL A 59 6.96 -4.95 1.88
N TYR A 60 6.48 -5.63 0.83
CA TYR A 60 6.57 -7.08 0.63
C TYR A 60 6.00 -7.93 1.78
N VAL A 61 5.07 -7.38 2.57
CA VAL A 61 4.40 -8.12 3.64
C VAL A 61 3.50 -9.17 3.02
N ALA A 62 3.72 -10.43 3.37
CA ALA A 62 2.84 -11.55 3.06
C ALA A 62 1.87 -11.85 4.23
N PRO A 63 0.72 -12.49 4.00
CA PRO A 63 -0.12 -13.01 5.08
C PRO A 63 0.63 -14.04 5.92
N THR A 64 0.41 -13.99 7.24
CA THR A 64 0.89 -15.02 8.18
C THR A 64 -0.01 -16.27 8.19
N THR A 65 -1.23 -16.17 7.65
CA THR A 65 -2.22 -17.25 7.67
C THR A 65 -2.12 -18.13 6.43
N GLN A 66 -1.78 -19.40 6.60
CA GLN A 66 -1.61 -20.39 5.52
C GLN A 66 -2.90 -20.68 4.72
N SER A 67 -4.07 -20.27 5.20
CA SER A 67 -5.36 -20.48 4.51
C SER A 67 -5.65 -19.48 3.38
N LEU A 68 -4.69 -18.63 3.01
CA LEU A 68 -4.79 -17.63 1.95
C LEU A 68 -4.03 -18.14 0.72
N HIS A 69 -4.71 -18.23 -0.41
CA HIS A 69 -4.09 -18.52 -1.70
C HIS A 69 -3.69 -17.21 -2.38
N ARG A 70 -2.58 -17.18 -3.12
CA ARG A 70 -2.14 -15.97 -3.83
C ARG A 70 -2.85 -15.85 -5.18
N ASP A 71 -3.61 -14.78 -5.37
CA ASP A 71 -4.12 -14.37 -6.69
C ASP A 71 -3.88 -12.87 -6.89
N ASP A 72 -2.86 -12.54 -7.68
CA ASP A 72 -2.60 -11.18 -8.13
C ASP A 72 -3.54 -10.80 -9.31
N GLY A 73 -4.12 -11.77 -10.01
CA GLY A 73 -4.88 -11.59 -11.26
C GLY A 73 -6.12 -10.73 -11.09
N TYR A 74 -6.94 -11.02 -10.08
CA TYR A 74 -8.11 -10.20 -9.74
C TYR A 74 -7.75 -8.72 -9.57
N TYR A 75 -6.74 -8.41 -8.74
CA TYR A 75 -6.35 -7.03 -8.48
C TYR A 75 -5.71 -6.35 -9.68
N ARG A 76 -4.93 -7.07 -10.50
CA ARG A 76 -4.35 -6.54 -11.75
C ARG A 76 -5.40 -6.08 -12.76
N ILE A 77 -6.55 -6.75 -12.84
CA ILE A 77 -7.66 -6.33 -13.72
C ILE A 77 -8.41 -5.16 -13.08
N GLN A 78 -8.83 -5.30 -11.82
CA GLN A 78 -9.68 -4.31 -11.15
C GLN A 78 -8.98 -2.95 -10.96
N LEU A 79 -7.69 -2.94 -10.62
CA LEU A 79 -6.91 -1.70 -10.49
C LEU A 79 -6.65 -1.04 -11.86
N ALA A 80 -6.46 -1.83 -12.93
CA ALA A 80 -6.29 -1.29 -14.28
C ALA A 80 -7.57 -0.64 -14.81
N GLN A 81 -8.74 -1.21 -14.51
CA GLN A 81 -10.05 -0.62 -14.84
C GLN A 81 -10.25 0.73 -14.11
N LEU A 82 -9.90 0.81 -12.82
CA LEU A 82 -9.97 2.07 -12.06
C LEU A 82 -8.96 3.11 -12.57
N TRP A 83 -7.74 2.69 -12.92
CA TRP A 83 -6.76 3.56 -13.57
C TRP A 83 -7.23 4.08 -14.93
N ALA A 84 -7.82 3.21 -15.77
CA ALA A 84 -8.35 3.61 -17.06
C ALA A 84 -9.50 4.62 -16.91
N LYS A 85 -10.32 4.47 -15.86
CA LYS A 85 -11.36 5.45 -15.51
C LYS A 85 -10.77 6.77 -15.02
N HIS A 86 -9.80 6.74 -14.10
CA HIS A 86 -9.11 7.94 -13.57
C HIS A 86 -8.43 8.76 -14.67
N THR A 87 -7.83 8.08 -15.65
CA THR A 87 -7.11 8.71 -16.76
C THR A 87 -7.98 9.01 -17.99
N ASN A 88 -9.30 8.81 -17.92
CA ASN A 88 -10.25 8.95 -19.04
C ASN A 88 -9.85 8.14 -20.30
N ARG A 89 -9.29 6.95 -20.09
CA ARG A 89 -8.85 6.00 -21.13
C ARG A 89 -9.82 4.84 -21.36
N THR A 90 -10.94 4.77 -20.63
CA THR A 90 -11.99 3.76 -20.84
C THR A 90 -12.51 3.77 -22.27
N ARG A 91 -12.63 2.58 -22.87
CA ARG A 91 -13.18 2.33 -24.21
C ARG A 91 -14.06 1.10 -24.16
N ASP A 92 -15.17 1.12 -24.90
CA ASP A 92 -16.06 -0.03 -25.00
C ASP A 92 -15.33 -1.23 -25.63
N GLY A 93 -15.66 -2.44 -25.18
CA GLY A 93 -15.02 -3.68 -25.62
C GLY A 93 -13.53 -3.82 -25.26
N THR A 94 -12.95 -2.90 -24.47
CA THR A 94 -11.52 -2.93 -24.09
C THR A 94 -11.33 -3.41 -22.66
N THR A 95 -10.54 -4.47 -22.48
CA THR A 95 -10.18 -4.99 -21.14
C THR A 95 -8.82 -4.45 -20.74
N PHE A 96 -8.75 -3.68 -19.65
CA PHE A 96 -7.49 -3.19 -19.08
C PHE A 96 -6.95 -4.14 -18.02
N LYS A 97 -5.63 -4.34 -18.01
CA LYS A 97 -4.94 -5.21 -17.04
C LYS A 97 -3.53 -4.70 -16.76
N LEU A 98 -3.14 -4.64 -15.50
CA LEU A 98 -1.77 -4.30 -15.13
C LEU A 98 -0.81 -5.43 -15.54
N ASP A 99 0.38 -5.11 -16.03
CA ASP A 99 1.45 -6.08 -16.33
C ASP A 99 1.86 -6.90 -15.09
N ARG A 100 1.86 -6.26 -13.91
CA ARG A 100 2.09 -6.82 -12.57
C ARG A 100 1.34 -5.99 -11.52
N LEU A 101 1.41 -6.35 -10.24
CA LEU A 101 1.03 -5.42 -9.17
C LEU A 101 2.18 -4.44 -8.88
N PRO A 102 1.90 -3.26 -8.28
CA PRO A 102 2.95 -2.36 -7.80
C PRO A 102 3.98 -3.08 -6.93
N THR A 103 5.26 -2.71 -7.09
CA THR A 103 6.40 -3.35 -6.41
C THR A 103 6.14 -3.49 -4.90
N GLY A 104 6.22 -4.71 -4.37
CA GLY A 104 6.00 -5.00 -2.95
C GLY A 104 4.55 -5.20 -2.51
N TYR A 105 3.58 -5.13 -3.42
CA TYR A 105 2.19 -5.56 -3.20
C TYR A 105 1.91 -6.97 -3.73
N SER A 106 0.94 -7.67 -3.11
CA SER A 106 0.49 -9.00 -3.54
C SER A 106 -1.00 -9.22 -3.23
N GLY A 107 -1.70 -9.88 -4.15
CA GLY A 107 -3.12 -10.21 -4.03
C GLY A 107 -3.31 -11.61 -3.46
N TRP A 108 -4.26 -11.74 -2.53
CA TRP A 108 -4.55 -12.99 -1.83
C TRP A 108 -6.05 -13.19 -1.71
N GLU A 109 -6.50 -14.44 -1.74
CA GLU A 109 -7.91 -14.78 -1.58
C GLU A 109 -8.13 -15.98 -0.64
N LYS A 110 -9.31 -16.00 -0.02
CA LYS A 110 -9.77 -17.08 0.85
C LYS A 110 -11.22 -17.42 0.53
N THR A 111 -11.44 -18.66 0.10
CA THR A 111 -12.79 -19.19 -0.07
C THR A 111 -13.36 -19.62 1.27
N ARG A 112 -14.48 -19.03 1.67
CA ARG A 112 -15.35 -19.51 2.76
C ARG A 112 -16.45 -20.38 2.17
N ALA A 113 -16.58 -21.60 2.66
CA ALA A 113 -17.76 -22.43 2.45
C ALA A 113 -18.73 -22.22 3.62
N TYR A 114 -20.01 -22.02 3.32
CA TYR A 114 -21.08 -21.92 4.30
C TYR A 114 -21.84 -23.25 4.40
N PRO A 115 -22.52 -23.56 5.53
CA PRO A 115 -23.27 -24.81 5.70
C PRO A 115 -24.40 -25.03 4.68
N ASP A 116 -24.90 -23.95 4.08
CA ASP A 116 -25.92 -23.94 3.01
C ASP A 116 -25.34 -24.16 1.60
N GLY A 117 -24.06 -24.49 1.49
CA GLY A 117 -23.36 -24.73 0.22
C GLY A 117 -22.89 -23.46 -0.51
N ARG A 118 -23.24 -22.25 -0.02
CA ARG A 118 -22.74 -21.01 -0.62
C ARG A 118 -21.23 -20.89 -0.45
N ARG A 119 -20.57 -20.30 -1.44
CA ARG A 119 -19.14 -19.98 -1.42
C ARG A 119 -18.94 -18.47 -1.52
N HIS A 120 -18.22 -17.88 -0.58
CA HIS A 120 -17.75 -16.50 -0.65
C HIS A 120 -16.24 -16.49 -0.83
N VAL A 121 -15.72 -15.58 -1.64
CA VAL A 121 -14.27 -15.41 -1.81
C VAL A 121 -13.87 -14.06 -1.25
N ASP A 122 -13.31 -14.07 -0.05
CA ASP A 122 -12.69 -12.86 0.51
C ASP A 122 -11.41 -12.56 -0.29
N ARG A 123 -11.16 -11.30 -0.61
CA ARG A 123 -9.95 -10.86 -1.30
C ARG A 123 -9.23 -9.79 -0.52
N TYR A 124 -7.92 -9.91 -0.46
CA TYR A 124 -7.03 -9.08 0.33
C TYR A 124 -5.84 -8.64 -0.51
N LEU A 125 -5.54 -7.34 -0.50
CA LEU A 125 -4.31 -6.80 -1.08
C LEU A 125 -3.33 -6.47 0.05
N TYR A 126 -2.27 -7.25 0.13
CA TYR A 126 -1.16 -7.05 1.06
C TYR A 126 -0.06 -6.19 0.43
N GLY A 127 0.78 -5.57 1.27
CA GLY A 127 1.94 -4.77 0.84
C GLY A 127 1.98 -3.34 1.39
N HIS A 128 0.89 -2.80 1.92
CA HIS A 128 0.86 -1.42 2.42
C HIS A 128 1.82 -1.19 3.63
N PRO A 129 2.53 -0.04 3.73
CA PRO A 129 3.50 0.25 4.79
C PRO A 129 3.03 0.06 6.25
N SER A 130 1.73 0.17 6.52
CA SER A 130 1.14 -0.10 7.85
C SER A 130 1.15 -1.57 8.26
N GLY A 131 1.53 -2.49 7.35
CA GLY A 131 1.46 -3.94 7.54
C GLY A 131 0.04 -4.52 7.47
N ARG A 132 -0.99 -3.70 7.24
CA ARG A 132 -2.39 -4.12 7.16
C ARG A 132 -2.83 -4.31 5.69
N PRO A 133 -3.56 -5.40 5.35
CA PRO A 133 -4.10 -5.58 4.01
C PRO A 133 -5.30 -4.67 3.75
N PHE A 134 -5.54 -4.32 2.49
CA PHE A 134 -6.84 -3.80 2.06
C PHE A 134 -7.80 -4.97 1.80
N ASP A 135 -9.03 -4.88 2.31
CA ASP A 135 -10.11 -5.87 2.18
C ASP A 135 -11.05 -5.60 0.99
N SER A 136 -10.79 -4.54 0.20
CA SER A 136 -11.54 -4.25 -1.02
C SER A 136 -10.73 -3.40 -2.02
N VAL A 137 -11.06 -3.52 -3.31
CA VAL A 137 -10.40 -2.73 -4.37
C VAL A 137 -10.57 -1.22 -4.17
N PRO A 138 -11.76 -0.66 -3.85
CA PRO A 138 -11.90 0.79 -3.66
C PRO A 138 -11.03 1.37 -2.55
N LYS A 139 -10.84 0.63 -1.44
CA LYS A 139 -9.95 1.04 -0.34
C LYS A 139 -8.49 1.05 -0.75
N ALA A 140 -8.06 0.05 -1.53
CA ALA A 140 -6.71 0.00 -2.11
C ALA A 140 -6.50 1.10 -3.17
N TRP A 141 -7.51 1.34 -4.02
CA TRP A 141 -7.45 2.35 -5.06
C TRP A 141 -7.26 3.77 -4.51
N ALA A 142 -7.91 4.12 -3.40
CA ALA A 142 -7.70 5.42 -2.74
C ALA A 142 -6.22 5.68 -2.36
N HIS A 143 -5.44 4.63 -2.09
CA HIS A 143 -4.00 4.72 -1.86
C HIS A 143 -3.22 4.91 -3.15
N PHE A 144 -3.47 4.06 -4.15
CA PHE A 144 -2.74 4.10 -5.43
C PHE A 144 -3.07 5.34 -6.26
N GLN A 145 -4.30 5.84 -6.23
CA GLN A 145 -4.69 7.10 -6.85
C GLN A 145 -3.90 8.26 -6.23
N HIS A 146 -3.87 8.35 -4.89
CA HIS A 146 -3.08 9.37 -4.20
C HIS A 146 -1.59 9.28 -4.56
N TRP A 147 -1.06 8.05 -4.69
CA TRP A 147 0.32 7.82 -5.11
C TRP A 147 0.58 8.23 -6.57
N LEU A 148 -0.36 7.99 -7.48
CA LEU A 148 -0.30 8.44 -8.88
C LEU A 148 -0.33 9.96 -8.99
N ASP A 149 -1.16 10.61 -8.16
CA ASP A 149 -1.39 12.06 -8.21
C ASP A 149 -0.28 12.86 -7.49
N HIS A 150 0.37 12.30 -6.47
CA HIS A 150 1.34 13.01 -5.60
C HIS A 150 2.73 12.36 -5.48
N GLY A 151 2.92 11.11 -5.93
CA GLY A 151 4.19 10.37 -5.86
C GLY A 151 4.65 9.94 -4.45
N ASN A 152 3.82 10.12 -3.42
CA ASN A 152 4.14 9.80 -2.02
C ASN A 152 2.85 9.57 -1.20
N ASN A 153 2.94 9.15 0.08
CA ASN A 153 1.77 8.87 0.94
C ASN A 153 1.44 9.98 1.97
N ASN A 154 2.06 11.16 1.92
CA ASN A 154 1.72 12.27 2.79
C ASN A 154 0.33 12.80 2.41
N GLY A 155 -0.53 12.99 3.42
CA GLY A 155 -1.92 13.37 3.19
C GLY A 155 -2.81 12.28 2.56
N CYS A 156 -2.31 11.06 2.37
CA CYS A 156 -3.06 10.00 1.68
C CYS A 156 -4.42 9.71 2.38
N PRO A 157 -5.55 9.80 1.66
CA PRO A 157 -6.89 9.63 2.22
C PRO A 157 -7.28 8.16 2.40
N CYS A 158 -6.39 7.20 2.17
CA CYS A 158 -6.70 5.79 2.36
C CYS A 158 -6.87 5.43 3.85
N VAL A 159 -7.67 4.39 4.11
CA VAL A 159 -8.00 3.91 5.47
C VAL A 159 -6.78 3.54 6.32
N HIS A 160 -5.67 3.13 5.68
CA HIS A 160 -4.44 2.74 6.37
C HIS A 160 -3.42 3.88 6.54
N CYS A 161 -3.62 5.00 5.85
CA CYS A 161 -2.84 6.23 6.02
C CYS A 161 -3.50 7.23 6.99
N GLY A 162 -4.67 6.90 7.55
CA GLY A 162 -5.41 7.76 8.49
C GLY A 162 -6.45 8.65 7.83
N GLY A 163 -6.76 8.45 6.55
CA GLY A 163 -7.97 9.01 5.96
C GLY A 163 -9.23 8.37 6.54
N ARG A 164 -10.36 9.09 6.48
CA ARG A 164 -11.67 8.56 6.89
C ARG A 164 -12.05 7.40 5.97
N GLN A 165 -12.75 6.40 6.51
CA GLN A 165 -13.24 5.26 5.72
C GLN A 165 -14.03 5.77 4.51
N VAL A 166 -13.60 5.42 3.30
CA VAL A 166 -14.38 5.67 2.08
C VAL A 166 -15.57 4.74 2.11
N THR A 167 -16.69 5.22 2.64
CA THR A 167 -18.01 4.63 2.35
C THR A 167 -18.20 4.71 0.85
N ALA A 168 -18.41 3.57 0.20
CA ALA A 168 -18.72 3.55 -1.23
C ALA A 168 -19.94 4.46 -1.46
N PRO A 169 -19.92 5.34 -2.47
CA PRO A 169 -21.10 6.12 -2.81
C PRO A 169 -22.24 5.14 -3.10
N ALA A 170 -23.39 5.35 -2.47
CA ALA A 170 -24.58 4.56 -2.77
C ALA A 170 -24.81 4.59 -4.28
N GLN A 171 -25.00 3.43 -4.89
CA GLN A 171 -25.33 3.34 -6.31
C GLN A 171 -26.72 3.95 -6.51
N ASN A 172 -26.77 5.25 -6.78
CA ASN A 172 -28.00 5.93 -7.15
C ASN A 172 -28.57 5.23 -8.38
N GLN A 173 -29.70 4.56 -8.19
CA GLN A 173 -30.58 4.21 -9.30
C GLN A 173 -31.01 5.51 -10.00
N PRO A 174 -31.13 5.54 -11.33
CA PRO A 174 -31.39 6.78 -12.05
C PRO A 174 -32.81 7.28 -11.77
N ALA A 175 -32.92 8.32 -10.93
CA ALA A 175 -34.11 9.14 -10.85
C ALA A 175 -34.24 9.95 -12.15
N VAL A 176 -35.43 9.90 -12.75
CA VAL A 176 -35.70 10.46 -14.08
C VAL A 176 -35.93 11.98 -13.99
N ASN A 177 -35.43 12.72 -14.98
CA ASN A 177 -35.80 14.11 -15.34
C ASN A 177 -35.56 15.25 -14.32
N ALA A 178 -34.50 16.03 -14.54
CA ALA A 178 -34.48 17.49 -14.29
C ALA A 178 -33.46 18.18 -15.22
N PRO A 179 -33.69 19.43 -15.69
CA PRO A 179 -32.99 19.98 -16.85
C PRO A 179 -31.67 20.74 -16.56
N VAL A 180 -30.87 20.85 -17.61
CA VAL A 180 -29.58 21.55 -17.72
C VAL A 180 -29.68 23.06 -17.44
N GLN A 181 -28.70 23.60 -16.72
CA GLN A 181 -28.34 25.03 -16.78
C GLN A 181 -26.84 25.22 -17.00
N ASN A 182 -26.51 26.18 -17.87
CA ASN A 182 -25.16 26.43 -18.39
C ASN A 182 -24.32 27.27 -17.43
N GLN A 183 -23.01 26.99 -17.34
CA GLN A 183 -21.99 28.01 -17.02
C GLN A 183 -20.68 27.76 -17.79
N PRO A 184 -19.83 28.79 -18.01
CA PRO A 184 -18.94 28.86 -19.16
C PRO A 184 -17.49 28.43 -18.90
N THR A 185 -16.79 28.12 -19.99
CA THR A 185 -15.36 27.84 -20.05
C THR A 185 -14.50 29.11 -19.95
N VAL A 186 -13.41 29.03 -19.19
CA VAL A 186 -12.30 29.99 -19.25
C VAL A 186 -10.99 29.26 -19.57
N ASN A 187 -10.39 29.62 -20.70
CA ASN A 187 -9.10 29.12 -21.15
C ASN A 187 -7.97 29.92 -20.50
N ALA A 188 -6.94 29.24 -19.98
CA ALA A 188 -5.63 29.84 -19.70
C ALA A 188 -4.52 28.81 -20.02
N PRO A 189 -3.40 29.23 -20.64
CA PRO A 189 -2.42 28.30 -21.20
C PRO A 189 -1.44 27.75 -20.15
N ALA A 190 -0.96 26.54 -20.40
CA ALA A 190 0.07 25.90 -19.60
C ALA A 190 1.42 26.61 -19.75
N GLN A 191 2.04 26.97 -18.62
CA GLN A 191 3.46 27.31 -18.54
C GLN A 191 4.17 26.29 -17.68
N ALA A 192 5.20 25.63 -18.25
CA ALA A 192 6.02 24.68 -17.52
C ALA A 192 6.86 25.41 -16.46
N ARG A 193 6.76 24.98 -15.20
CA ARG A 193 7.74 25.31 -14.14
C ARG A 193 8.37 24.04 -13.61
N GLN A 194 9.70 24.07 -13.51
CA GLN A 194 10.52 22.96 -13.02
C GLN A 194 10.60 22.99 -11.48
N ALA A 195 10.54 21.80 -10.89
CA ALA A 195 11.11 21.36 -9.60
C ALA A 195 11.08 22.26 -8.33
N VAL A 196 10.43 21.75 -7.27
CA VAL A 196 10.94 21.77 -5.87
C VAL A 196 10.53 20.46 -5.17
N MET A 197 11.38 19.89 -4.31
CA MET A 197 11.12 18.63 -3.58
C MET A 197 10.35 18.81 -2.26
N THR A 198 9.12 18.29 -2.20
CA THR A 198 8.30 18.22 -0.98
C THR A 198 8.74 17.08 -0.05
N LEU A 199 8.70 17.30 1.26
CA LEU A 199 9.28 16.42 2.28
C LEU A 199 8.23 15.58 3.04
N ASP A 200 8.57 14.31 3.30
CA ASP A 200 7.76 13.36 4.05
C ASP A 200 7.98 13.48 5.58
N CYS A 201 6.89 13.64 6.34
CA CYS A 201 6.94 13.81 7.80
C CYS A 201 6.62 12.54 8.60
N ARG A 202 6.33 11.41 7.94
CA ARG A 202 6.12 10.10 8.60
C ARG A 202 7.36 9.21 8.55
N ALA A 203 8.29 9.51 7.65
CA ALA A 203 9.62 8.94 7.67
C ALA A 203 10.48 9.45 8.86
N ILE A 204 10.00 10.36 9.72
CA ILE A 204 10.77 11.03 10.82
C ILE A 204 11.49 10.07 11.80
N SER A 205 11.04 8.83 11.97
CA SER A 205 11.77 7.81 12.77
C SER A 205 12.89 7.08 12.03
N LYS A 206 13.06 7.33 10.73
CA LYS A 206 14.06 6.73 9.82
C LYS A 206 14.79 7.73 8.93
N THR A 207 14.34 8.99 8.86
CA THR A 207 15.05 10.08 8.21
C THR A 207 16.17 10.56 9.12
N THR A 208 17.38 10.60 8.60
CA THR A 208 18.44 11.38 9.22
C THR A 208 18.07 12.87 9.16
N PRO A 209 18.60 13.71 10.06
CA PRO A 209 18.47 15.17 9.94
C PRO A 209 18.87 15.69 8.56
N TYR A 210 19.89 15.07 7.93
CA TYR A 210 20.29 15.35 6.55
C TYR A 210 19.15 15.15 5.54
N SER A 211 18.42 14.02 5.57
CA SER A 211 17.30 13.83 4.64
C SER A 211 16.09 14.73 4.95
N ILE A 212 15.91 15.14 6.22
CA ILE A 212 14.94 16.20 6.60
C ILE A 212 15.31 17.55 5.96
N LEU A 213 16.58 17.84 5.70
CA LEU A 213 17.01 19.02 4.95
C LEU A 213 17.17 18.79 3.44
N GLY A 214 17.14 17.53 2.98
CA GLY A 214 17.35 17.18 1.56
C GLY A 214 18.84 17.16 1.18
N LEU A 215 19.70 16.90 2.16
CA LEU A 215 21.15 16.95 2.07
C LEU A 215 21.78 15.55 2.07
N GLN A 216 23.00 15.48 1.54
CA GLN A 216 23.89 14.34 1.68
C GLN A 216 24.62 14.38 3.05
N LEU A 217 25.21 13.26 3.46
CA LEU A 217 25.88 13.12 4.77
C LEU A 217 27.18 13.94 4.92
N ASP A 218 27.74 14.41 3.80
CA ASP A 218 28.93 15.26 3.69
C ASP A 218 28.60 16.76 3.59
N ALA A 219 27.34 17.14 3.79
CA ALA A 219 26.92 18.54 3.69
C ALA A 219 27.55 19.43 4.77
N THR A 220 28.14 20.55 4.34
CA THR A 220 28.78 21.54 5.21
C THR A 220 27.77 22.33 6.03
N GLY A 221 28.24 22.99 7.10
CA GLY A 221 27.40 23.86 7.94
C GLY A 221 26.65 24.96 7.15
N ASP A 222 27.25 25.50 6.08
CA ASP A 222 26.58 26.47 5.21
C ASP A 222 25.50 25.84 4.33
N GLN A 223 25.73 24.64 3.81
CA GLN A 223 24.70 23.89 3.09
C GLN A 223 23.52 23.51 4.00
N ILE A 224 23.79 23.19 5.27
CA ILE A 224 22.78 22.96 6.32
C ILE A 224 21.94 24.22 6.57
N ARG A 225 22.59 25.38 6.81
CA ARG A 225 21.92 26.68 6.98
C ARG A 225 21.08 27.07 5.76
N GLN A 226 21.63 26.89 4.56
CA GLN A 226 20.98 27.26 3.31
C GLN A 226 19.77 26.35 3.01
N ALA A 227 19.90 25.04 3.20
CA ALA A 227 18.80 24.09 2.99
C ALA A 227 17.65 24.32 3.98
N TYR A 228 17.95 24.59 5.25
CA TYR A 228 16.93 24.99 6.22
C TYR A 228 16.21 26.28 5.79
N THR A 229 16.95 27.31 5.38
CA THR A 229 16.38 28.60 4.97
C THR A 229 15.47 28.45 3.75
N ASN A 230 15.95 27.76 2.72
CA ASN A 230 15.17 27.50 1.51
C ASN A 230 13.90 26.69 1.81
N ARG A 231 13.98 25.70 2.72
CA ARG A 231 12.83 24.87 3.10
C ARG A 231 11.84 25.59 4.01
N SER A 232 12.29 26.34 5.01
CA SER A 232 11.38 27.07 5.91
C SER A 232 10.57 28.12 5.15
N LEU A 233 11.16 28.80 4.17
CA LEU A 233 10.46 29.70 3.24
C LEU A 233 9.44 28.99 2.32
N SER A 234 9.61 27.70 2.05
CA SER A 234 8.68 26.90 1.23
C SER A 234 7.50 26.31 2.01
N VAL A 235 7.51 26.37 3.35
CA VAL A 235 6.44 25.81 4.18
C VAL A 235 5.32 26.83 4.36
N SER A 236 4.21 26.61 3.65
CA SER A 236 2.98 27.40 3.79
C SER A 236 2.33 27.18 5.17
N MET A 237 2.07 28.27 5.91
CA MET A 237 1.32 28.26 7.18
C MET A 237 -0.15 28.64 6.94
N GLU A 238 -0.89 27.74 6.32
CA GLU A 238 -2.30 27.95 5.93
C GLU A 238 -3.29 27.86 7.10
N SER A 239 -2.82 27.45 8.28
CA SER A 239 -3.64 27.31 9.48
C SER A 239 -2.83 27.62 10.73
N SER A 240 -3.47 28.34 11.66
CA SER A 240 -2.95 28.63 13.00
C SER A 240 -3.04 27.45 13.96
N GLU A 241 -3.65 26.33 13.55
CA GLU A 241 -3.69 25.11 14.36
C GLU A 241 -2.26 24.53 14.53
N PRO A 242 -1.81 24.23 15.76
CA PRO A 242 -0.53 23.55 15.99
C PRO A 242 -0.45 22.14 15.37
N ALA A 243 -1.62 21.56 15.07
CA ALA A 243 -1.78 20.29 14.36
C ALA A 243 -1.88 20.43 12.83
N SER A 244 -1.60 21.61 12.26
CA SER A 244 -1.49 21.81 10.81
C SER A 244 -0.25 21.12 10.24
N TYR A 245 -0.23 20.90 8.91
CA TYR A 245 0.94 20.35 8.23
C TYR A 245 2.13 21.31 8.32
N GLY A 246 1.94 22.59 7.99
CA GLY A 246 3.01 23.60 8.02
C GLY A 246 3.70 23.73 9.39
N HIS A 247 2.92 23.78 10.48
CA HIS A 247 3.49 23.88 11.82
C HIS A 247 4.36 22.66 12.19
N ARG A 248 3.90 21.44 11.86
CA ARG A 248 4.69 20.21 12.08
C ARG A 248 5.95 20.15 11.20
N SER A 249 5.87 20.61 9.95
CA SER A 249 7.01 20.66 9.04
C SER A 249 8.10 21.61 9.54
N LEU A 250 7.73 22.81 10.01
CA LEU A 250 8.69 23.76 10.61
C LEU A 250 9.36 23.17 11.85
N ILE A 251 8.62 22.52 12.77
CA ILE A 251 9.20 21.85 13.94
C ILE A 251 10.22 20.76 13.53
N GLY A 252 9.91 20.00 12.47
CA GLY A 252 10.84 19.00 11.93
C GLY A 252 12.12 19.60 11.37
N LEU A 253 12.01 20.67 10.57
CA LEU A 253 13.15 21.39 9.99
C LEU A 253 14.03 22.03 11.07
N SER A 254 13.44 22.68 12.07
CA SER A 254 14.18 23.33 13.16
C SER A 254 14.96 22.33 14.00
N ARG A 255 14.37 21.17 14.34
CA ARG A 255 15.06 20.10 15.06
C ARG A 255 16.18 19.47 14.22
N ALA A 256 15.98 19.31 12.92
CA ALA A 256 17.03 18.79 12.04
C ALA A 256 18.22 19.74 11.95
N LYS A 257 17.98 21.06 11.82
CA LYS A 257 19.02 22.09 11.90
C LYS A 257 19.73 22.08 13.25
N GLU A 258 18.99 22.07 14.35
CA GLU A 258 19.54 22.03 15.71
C GLU A 258 20.48 20.83 15.90
N ILE A 259 20.07 19.62 15.50
CA ILE A 259 20.90 18.41 15.64
C ILE A 259 22.16 18.45 14.77
N LEU A 260 22.12 19.13 13.61
CA LEU A 260 23.24 19.21 12.66
C LEU A 260 24.20 20.37 12.92
N GLU A 261 23.74 21.42 13.59
CA GLU A 261 24.56 22.59 13.98
C GLU A 261 25.00 22.56 15.46
N ASP A 262 24.59 21.56 16.24
CA ASP A 262 25.00 21.44 17.64
C ASP A 262 26.48 21.02 17.75
N GLU A 263 27.38 22.01 17.76
CA GLU A 263 28.81 21.86 18.04
C GLU A 263 29.09 21.29 19.45
N ARG A 264 28.07 21.19 20.32
CA ARG A 264 28.20 20.66 21.68
C ARG A 264 28.28 19.13 21.68
N PRO A 265 28.98 18.52 22.66
CA PRO A 265 29.18 17.06 22.72
C PRO A 265 27.91 16.24 23.02
N ILE A 266 26.71 16.84 23.04
CA ILE A 266 25.44 16.16 23.33
C ILE A 266 25.01 15.29 22.13
N GLY A 267 25.14 15.78 20.89
CA GLY A 267 24.95 14.96 19.69
C GLY A 267 25.90 13.75 19.67
N ARG A 268 27.16 13.96 20.08
CA ARG A 268 28.18 12.93 20.26
C ARG A 268 27.78 11.90 21.33
N ALA A 269 27.27 12.36 22.48
CA ALA A 269 26.82 11.50 23.57
C ALA A 269 25.56 10.67 23.21
N LEU A 270 24.70 11.21 22.34
CA LEU A 270 23.55 10.49 21.77
C LEU A 270 24.03 9.37 20.83
N LEU A 271 24.98 9.69 19.94
CA LEU A 271 25.62 8.71 19.04
C LEU A 271 26.35 7.60 19.82
N ASP A 272 27.10 7.95 20.87
CA ASP A 272 27.73 7.00 21.79
C ASP A 272 26.70 6.13 22.54
N ARG A 273 25.52 6.68 22.87
CA ARG A 273 24.42 5.91 23.49
C ARG A 273 23.85 4.90 22.50
N CYS A 274 23.64 5.28 21.24
CA CYS A 274 23.27 4.38 20.16
C CYS A 274 24.32 3.26 19.95
N ILE A 275 25.61 3.59 19.97
CA ILE A 275 26.71 2.61 19.82
C ILE A 275 26.78 1.63 21.00
N ARG A 276 26.55 2.11 22.25
CA ARG A 276 26.46 1.22 23.43
C ARG A 276 25.32 0.22 23.31
N TYR A 277 24.12 0.66 22.90
CA TYR A 277 22.99 -0.25 22.69
C TYR A 277 23.21 -1.23 21.53
N ALA A 278 23.90 -0.82 20.46
CA ALA A 278 24.33 -1.71 19.38
C ALA A 278 25.24 -2.83 19.90
N ARG A 279 26.24 -2.48 20.71
CA ARG A 279 27.22 -3.42 21.29
C ARG A 279 26.61 -4.40 22.30
N GLN A 280 25.55 -3.99 23.00
CA GLN A 280 24.87 -4.80 24.02
C GLN A 280 23.71 -5.64 23.47
N GLY A 281 23.41 -5.57 22.16
CA GLY A 281 22.40 -6.43 21.52
C GLY A 281 20.94 -6.13 21.92
N TYR A 282 20.66 -4.93 22.46
CA TYR A 282 19.30 -4.57 22.89
C TYR A 282 18.37 -4.40 21.68
N LYS A 283 17.46 -5.36 21.48
CA LYS A 283 16.54 -5.46 20.33
C LYS A 283 15.48 -4.34 20.21
N ARG A 284 15.48 -3.33 21.09
CA ARG A 284 14.38 -2.33 21.15
C ARG A 284 14.57 -1.15 20.19
N ASP A 285 15.80 -0.70 20.00
CA ASP A 285 16.15 0.32 19.02
C ASP A 285 17.17 -0.26 18.04
N ARG A 286 17.21 0.25 16.80
CA ARG A 286 18.05 -0.27 15.72
C ARG A 286 19.15 0.72 15.32
N PRO A 287 20.14 0.99 16.20
CA PRO A 287 21.11 2.07 16.03
C PRO A 287 22.01 1.96 14.78
N TRP A 288 22.15 0.76 14.19
CA TRP A 288 22.86 0.57 12.92
C TRP A 288 22.17 1.22 11.72
N GLU A 289 20.83 1.42 11.76
CA GLU A 289 20.09 2.11 10.69
C GLU A 289 20.55 3.59 10.60
N PHE A 290 20.97 4.21 11.71
CA PHE A 290 21.52 5.58 11.74
C PHE A 290 22.92 5.70 11.10
N LEU A 291 23.71 4.62 11.15
CA LEU A 291 25.06 4.55 10.55
C LEU A 291 25.05 4.04 9.10
N GLY A 292 23.86 3.84 8.49
CA GLY A 292 23.73 3.32 7.13
C GLY A 292 24.17 1.86 6.96
N VAL A 293 24.27 1.09 8.05
CA VAL A 293 24.71 -0.32 8.03
C VAL A 293 23.55 -1.28 8.24
N ALA A 294 23.56 -2.40 7.53
CA ALA A 294 22.57 -3.46 7.70
C ALA A 294 22.59 -4.03 9.13
N GLY A 295 21.44 -4.49 9.63
CA GLY A 295 21.31 -4.98 11.02
C GLY A 295 22.05 -6.28 11.35
N ASN A 296 22.65 -6.92 10.35
CA ASN A 296 23.56 -8.06 10.49
C ASN A 296 25.02 -7.71 10.12
N ALA A 297 25.36 -6.41 9.98
CA ALA A 297 26.71 -5.98 9.65
C ALA A 297 27.71 -6.43 10.72
N SER A 298 28.89 -6.89 10.27
CA SER A 298 29.96 -7.26 11.19
C SER A 298 30.43 -6.05 12.00
N ARG A 299 30.91 -6.30 13.23
CA ARG A 299 31.43 -5.27 14.13
C ARG A 299 32.44 -4.34 13.46
N ALA A 300 33.37 -4.91 12.67
CA ALA A 300 34.37 -4.15 11.92
C ALA A 300 33.74 -3.18 10.90
N ARG A 301 32.64 -3.57 10.25
CA ARG A 301 31.91 -2.72 9.28
C ARG A 301 31.17 -1.58 9.96
N ILE A 302 30.61 -1.82 11.15
CA ILE A 302 29.99 -0.78 11.99
C ILE A 302 31.05 0.20 12.52
N GLU A 303 32.18 -0.30 13.00
CA GLU A 303 33.29 0.53 13.50
C GLU A 303 33.96 1.33 12.36
N ALA A 304 34.03 0.80 11.13
CA ALA A 304 34.47 1.54 9.95
C ALA A 304 33.50 2.65 9.52
N ALA A 305 32.19 2.36 9.46
CA ALA A 305 31.16 3.37 9.16
C ALA A 305 31.18 4.51 10.20
N TYR A 306 31.35 4.17 11.48
CA TYR A 306 31.53 5.15 12.55
C TYR A 306 32.78 6.01 12.36
N ARG A 307 33.95 5.41 12.10
CA ARG A 307 35.18 6.19 11.84
C ARG A 307 35.05 7.11 10.63
N SER A 308 34.38 6.67 9.57
CA SER A 308 34.11 7.49 8.39
C SER A 308 33.20 8.66 8.70
N CYS A 309 32.15 8.45 9.50
CA CYS A 309 31.25 9.52 9.96
C CYS A 309 32.01 10.54 10.85
N MET A 310 32.83 10.04 11.77
CA MET A 310 33.63 10.87 12.68
C MET A 310 34.73 11.68 11.97
N ALA A 311 35.36 11.14 10.94
CA ALA A 311 36.39 11.84 10.16
C ALA A 311 35.82 12.93 9.24
N ASN A 312 34.55 12.83 8.87
CA ASN A 312 33.83 13.87 8.14
C ASN A 312 33.29 14.98 9.06
N TRP A 313 33.44 14.84 10.38
CA TRP A 313 32.95 15.75 11.44
C TRP A 313 34.10 16.43 12.22
N SER A 314 35.33 16.31 11.75
CA SER A 314 36.55 16.90 12.34
C SER A 314 37.30 17.77 11.33
#